data_AF-A0A382XYC4-F1
#
_entry.id   AF-A0A382XYC4-F1
#
_cell.length_a   1.000
_cell.length_b   1.000
_cell.length_c   1.000
_cell.angle_alpha   90.00
_cell.angle_beta   90.00
_cell.angle_gamma   90.00
#
_symmetry.space_group_name_H-M   'P 1'
#
loop_
_entity.id
_entity.type
_entity.pdbx_description
1 polymer ?
#
loop_
_entity_poly.entity_id
_entity_poly.type
_entity_poly.pdbx_seq_one_letter_code
_entity_poly.pdbx_strand_id
1 'polypeptide(L)'
;MRVKEVSGASWLWIVLLLGLSLRLLGLMEPLIDKQAWRQTDTAAIARNYYEEGYTLFHPRVDWRGTSSGFVESNFPLYPFVVGLLYSVVGGAY
;
A
#
# COMPACT_ATOMS: atom_id res chain seq x y z
N MET A 1 21.21 -24.19 -37.28
CA MET A 1 20.43 -24.33 -36.03
C MET A 1 19.40 -23.22 -35.98
N ARG A 2 18.09 -23.54 -35.96
CA ARG A 2 17.02 -22.54 -35.89
C ARG A 2 16.61 -22.42 -34.41
N VAL A 3 16.97 -21.32 -33.76
CA VAL A 3 16.54 -21.03 -32.39
C VAL A 3 15.02 -20.87 -32.46
N LYS A 4 14.27 -21.76 -31.81
CA LYS A 4 12.82 -21.58 -31.63
C LYS A 4 12.66 -20.34 -30.77
N GLU A 5 12.09 -19.27 -31.33
CA GLU A 5 11.58 -18.18 -30.52
C GLU A 5 10.58 -18.76 -29.53
N VAL A 6 10.84 -18.54 -28.24
CA VAL A 6 9.87 -18.85 -27.19
C VAL A 6 8.71 -17.89 -27.44
N SER A 7 7.61 -18.39 -28.00
CA SER A 7 6.34 -17.66 -27.99
C SER A 7 5.98 -17.43 -26.52
N GLY A 8 6.32 -16.24 -26.01
CA GLY A 8 6.20 -15.87 -24.61
C GLY A 8 4.77 -16.05 -24.14
N ALA A 9 4.60 -16.43 -22.88
CA ALA A 9 3.33 -16.80 -22.25
C ALA A 9 2.29 -15.66 -22.24
N SER A 10 1.72 -15.30 -23.40
CA SER A 10 0.70 -14.23 -23.52
C SER A 10 -0.54 -14.49 -22.68
N TRP A 11 -0.85 -15.76 -22.42
CA TRP A 11 -1.93 -16.16 -21.51
C TRP A 11 -1.69 -15.72 -20.06
N LEU A 12 -0.43 -15.58 -19.63
CA LEU A 12 -0.10 -15.11 -18.28
C LEU A 12 -0.60 -13.68 -18.08
N TRP A 13 -0.48 -12.82 -19.08
CA TRP A 13 -1.00 -11.45 -19.02
C TRP A 13 -2.52 -11.43 -18.82
N ILE A 14 -3.25 -12.33 -19.47
CA ILE A 14 -4.70 -12.44 -19.28
C ILE A 14 -5.01 -12.80 -17.82
N VAL A 15 -4.30 -13.77 -17.26
CA VAL A 15 -4.49 -14.19 -15.86
C VAL A 15 -4.15 -13.05 -14.88
N LEU A 16 -3.04 -12.33 -15.12
CA LEU A 16 -2.63 -11.21 -14.27
C LEU A 16 -3.62 -10.04 -14.34
N LEU A 17 -4.07 -9.67 -15.55
CA LEU A 17 -5.03 -8.59 -15.75
C LEU A 17 -6.40 -8.94 -15.15
N LEU A 18 -6.88 -10.16 -15.34
CA LEU A 18 -8.13 -10.61 -14.71
C LEU A 18 -8.02 -10.58 -13.18
N GLY A 19 -6.92 -11.10 -12.63
CA GLY A 19 -6.66 -11.11 -11.20
C GLY A 19 -6.54 -9.70 -10.59
N LEU A 20 -5.98 -8.74 -11.34
CA LEU A 20 -5.90 -7.34 -10.95
C LEU A 20 -7.29 -6.69 -10.99
N SER A 21 -8.03 -6.81 -12.10
CA SER A 21 -9.35 -6.21 -12.27
C SER A 21 -10.32 -6.63 -11.16
N LEU A 22 -10.32 -7.91 -10.78
CA LEU A 22 -11.17 -8.41 -9.69
C LEU A 22 -10.80 -7.83 -8.32
N ARG A 23 -9.52 -7.50 -8.08
CA ARG A 23 -9.04 -6.90 -6.81
C ARG A 23 -9.30 -5.39 -6.73
N LEU A 24 -9.54 -4.74 -7.86
CA LEU A 24 -9.90 -3.32 -7.91
C LEU A 24 -11.40 -3.09 -7.62
N LEU A 25 -12.22 -4.14 -7.62
CA LEU A 25 -13.61 -4.05 -7.19
C LEU A 25 -13.67 -3.65 -5.71
N GLY A 26 -14.39 -2.58 -5.40
CA GLY A 26 -14.50 -2.06 -4.04
C GLY A 26 -13.23 -1.38 -3.52
N LEU A 27 -12.29 -0.99 -4.39
CA LEU A 27 -11.05 -0.32 -3.95
C LEU A 27 -11.32 0.98 -3.15
N MET A 28 -12.43 1.66 -3.44
CA MET A 28 -12.84 2.91 -2.78
C MET A 28 -13.81 2.68 -1.61
N GLU A 29 -14.10 1.41 -1.27
CA GLU A 29 -14.95 1.06 -0.13
C GLU A 29 -14.20 1.40 1.18
N PRO A 30 -14.87 1.94 2.20
CA PRO A 30 -14.21 2.21 3.48
C PRO A 30 -13.71 0.93 4.16
N LEU A 31 -12.61 1.06 4.91
CA LEU A 31 -11.99 -0.03 5.67
C LEU A 31 -12.79 -0.37 6.94
N ILE A 32 -13.95 -1.01 6.79
CA ILE A 32 -14.91 -1.30 7.88
C ILE A 32 -15.16 -2.79 8.12
N ASP A 33 -14.25 -3.66 7.68
CA ASP A 33 -14.35 -5.11 7.90
C ASP A 33 -13.85 -5.56 9.29
N LYS A 34 -13.86 -6.88 9.55
CA LYS A 34 -13.44 -7.48 10.85
C LYS A 34 -11.99 -7.17 11.25
N GLN A 35 -11.12 -6.90 10.27
CA GLN A 35 -9.72 -6.54 10.42
C GLN A 35 -9.48 -5.05 10.15
N ALA A 36 -10.55 -4.25 10.12
CA ALA A 36 -10.50 -2.80 9.90
C ALA A 36 -9.42 -2.12 10.74
N TRP A 37 -9.33 -2.45 12.02
CA TRP A 37 -8.35 -1.84 12.93
C TRP A 37 -6.89 -1.95 12.46
N ARG A 38 -6.48 -3.07 11.85
CA ARG A 38 -5.12 -3.22 11.29
C ARG A 38 -4.97 -2.50 9.96
N GLN A 39 -6.00 -2.57 9.12
CA GLN A 39 -6.00 -1.94 7.80
C GLN A 39 -5.96 -0.42 7.93
N THR A 40 -6.81 0.16 8.79
CA THR A 40 -6.87 1.60 9.04
C THR A 40 -5.60 2.11 9.70
N ASP A 41 -5.02 1.38 10.66
CA ASP A 41 -3.75 1.78 11.29
C ASP A 41 -2.59 1.76 10.26
N THR A 42 -2.55 0.75 9.38
CA THR A 42 -1.56 0.68 8.31
C THR A 42 -1.72 1.82 7.29
N ALA A 43 -2.97 2.11 6.90
CA ALA A 43 -3.29 3.22 5.99
C ALA A 43 -2.96 4.58 6.62
N ALA A 44 -3.26 4.76 7.90
CA ALA A 44 -2.91 5.95 8.67
C ALA A 44 -1.39 6.17 8.74
N ILE A 45 -0.61 5.11 9.03
CA ILE A 45 0.86 5.20 9.03
C ILE A 45 1.40 5.58 7.65
N ALA A 46 0.85 4.99 6.57
CA ALA A 46 1.24 5.33 5.21
C ALA A 46 0.96 6.81 4.87
N ARG A 47 -0.22 7.30 5.28
CA ARG A 47 -0.58 8.72 5.14
C ARG A 47 0.37 9.61 5.96
N ASN A 48 0.68 9.25 7.20
CA ASN A 48 1.58 10.04 8.04
C ASN A 48 3.01 10.09 7.48
N TYR A 49 3.48 9.05 6.79
CA TYR A 49 4.75 9.15 6.03
C TYR A 49 4.69 10.19 4.91
N TYR A 50 3.57 10.26 4.21
CA TYR A 50 3.34 11.25 3.15
C TYR A 50 3.18 12.68 3.70
N GLU A 51 2.38 12.85 4.76
CA GLU A 51 2.01 14.17 5.29
C GLU A 51 3.03 14.75 6.27
N GLU A 52 3.69 13.90 7.07
CA GLU A 52 4.55 14.33 8.18
C GLU A 52 6.03 14.00 7.98
N GLY A 53 6.36 13.27 6.91
CA GLY A 53 7.72 13.01 6.47
C GLY A 53 8.14 11.53 6.49
N TYR A 54 9.18 11.23 5.71
CA TYR A 54 9.61 9.88 5.36
C TYR A 54 10.68 9.30 6.29
N THR A 55 10.44 9.32 7.61
CA THR A 55 11.36 8.71 8.59
C THR A 55 11.09 7.22 8.76
N LEU A 56 11.64 6.36 7.90
CA LEU A 56 11.35 4.91 7.85
C LEU A 56 11.27 4.23 9.24
N PHE A 57 12.23 4.47 10.14
CA PHE A 57 12.26 3.82 11.46
C PHE A 57 11.38 4.47 12.54
N HIS A 58 10.62 5.51 12.20
CA HIS A 58 9.78 6.24 13.12
C HIS A 58 8.36 6.43 12.53
N PRO A 59 7.60 5.33 12.34
CA PRO A 59 6.21 5.40 11.90
C PRO A 59 5.35 6.17 12.92
N ARG A 60 4.32 6.89 12.45
CA ARG A 60 3.40 7.65 13.29
C ARG A 60 1.96 7.17 13.15
N VAL A 61 1.23 7.16 14.25
CA VAL A 61 -0.21 6.80 14.30
C VAL A 61 -1.09 8.02 14.54
N ASP A 62 -2.36 7.94 14.14
CA ASP A 62 -3.33 9.03 14.30
C ASP A 62 -3.88 9.15 15.73
N TRP A 63 -3.97 8.03 16.45
CA TRP A 63 -4.49 7.98 17.82
C TRP A 63 -3.49 8.51 18.87
N ARG A 64 -2.53 9.34 18.45
CA ARG A 64 -1.44 9.92 19.25
C ARG A 64 -1.82 11.10 20.13
N GLY A 65 -3.03 11.65 19.97
CA GLY A 65 -3.43 12.88 20.65
C GLY A 65 -2.47 14.04 20.34
N THR A 66 -1.88 14.63 21.38
CA THR A 66 -0.92 15.75 21.27
C THR A 66 0.56 15.31 21.25
N SER A 67 0.85 14.01 21.30
CA SER A 67 2.21 13.48 21.27
C SER A 67 2.79 13.42 19.85
N SER A 68 4.08 13.08 19.71
CA SER A 68 4.71 12.84 18.39
C SER A 68 4.09 11.65 17.64
N GLY A 69 3.47 10.72 18.36
CA GLY A 69 2.80 9.55 17.79
C GLY A 69 3.71 8.48 17.23
N PHE A 70 4.99 8.49 17.55
CA PHE A 70 5.86 7.37 17.20
C PHE A 70 5.35 6.08 17.83
N VAL A 71 5.25 5.04 17.03
CA VAL A 71 4.73 3.74 17.45
C VAL A 71 5.76 2.64 17.26
N GLU A 72 5.81 1.72 18.20
CA GLU A 72 6.49 0.45 18.01
C GLU A 72 5.62 -0.46 17.13
N SER A 73 6.12 -0.80 15.94
CA SER A 73 5.40 -1.66 15.00
C SER A 73 6.33 -2.70 14.37
N ASN A 74 5.75 -3.60 13.57
CA ASN A 74 6.52 -4.39 12.62
C ASN A 74 7.33 -3.48 11.69
N PHE A 75 8.37 -4.02 11.04
CA PHE A 75 9.19 -3.26 10.10
C PHE A 75 8.31 -2.55 9.05
N PRO A 76 8.27 -1.20 9.02
CA PRO A 76 7.21 -0.44 8.35
C PRO A 76 7.47 -0.22 6.86
N LEU A 77 8.13 -1.18 6.19
CA LEU A 77 8.47 -1.06 4.77
C LEU A 77 7.22 -0.90 3.90
N TYR A 78 6.17 -1.67 4.20
CA TYR A 78 4.92 -1.60 3.44
C TYR A 78 4.28 -0.20 3.49
N PRO A 79 3.89 0.36 4.66
CA PRO A 79 3.29 1.68 4.70
C PRO A 79 4.25 2.79 4.23
N PHE A 80 5.56 2.62 4.41
CA PHE A 80 6.55 3.56 3.88
C PHE A 80 6.53 3.66 2.35
N VAL A 81 6.55 2.51 1.66
CA VAL A 81 6.47 2.47 0.19
C VAL A 81 5.13 3.03 -0.30
N VAL A 82 4.02 2.73 0.39
CA VAL A 82 2.71 3.30 0.06
C VAL A 82 2.72 4.83 0.22
N GLY A 83 3.30 5.36 1.29
CA GLY A 83 3.45 6.80 1.50
C GLY A 83 4.30 7.49 0.42
N LEU A 84 5.33 6.82 -0.10
CA LEU A 84 6.09 7.32 -1.26
C LEU A 84 5.23 7.34 -2.52
N LEU A 85 4.41 6.30 -2.75
CA LEU A 85 3.51 6.24 -3.90
C LEU A 85 2.44 7.33 -3.86
N TYR A 86 1.94 7.71 -2.68
CA TYR A 86 1.02 8.84 -2.54
C TYR A 86 1.56 10.14 -3.15
N SER A 87 2.87 10.39 -3.05
CA SER A 87 3.51 11.55 -3.70
C SER A 87 3.47 11.50 -5.24
N VAL A 88 3.45 10.30 -5.81
CA VAL A 88 3.43 10.09 -7.27
C VAL A 88 2.00 10.18 -7.81
N VAL A 89 1.02 9.65 -7.07
CA VAL A 89 -0.39 9.62 -7.51
C VAL A 89 -1.17 10.88 -7.12
N GLY A 90 -0.60 11.75 -6.29
CA GLY A 90 -1.16 13.07 -5.98
C GLY A 90 -1.96 13.16 -4.69
N GLY A 91 -1.88 12.17 -3.78
CA GLY A 91 -2.51 12.26 -2.46
C GLY A 91 -2.70 10.93 -1.75
N ALA A 92 -3.07 11.04 -0.46
CA ALA A 92 -3.59 9.96 0.37
C ALA A 92 -5.10 10.20 0.53
N TYR A 93 -5.95 9.36 -0.06
CA TYR A 93 -7.41 9.46 0.01
C TYR A 93 -7.97 8.31 0.86
#